data_AF-W8YNZ7-F1
#
_entry.id   AF-W8YNZ7-F1
#
_cell.length_a   1.000
_cell.length_b   1.000
_cell.length_c   1.000
_cell.angle_alpha   90.00
_cell.angle_beta   90.00
_cell.angle_gamma   90.00
#
_symmetry.space_group_name_H-M   'P 1'
#
loop_
_entity.id
_entity.type
_entity.pdbx_description
1 polymer ?
#
loop_
_entity_poly.entity_id
_entity_poly.type
_entity_poly.pdbx_seq_one_letter_code
_entity_poly.pdbx_strand_id
1 'polypeptide(L)'
;MSESMQTRDRNIAREADRAAGSESLCKGCRESVAVPESHLARILAKIRPEDSVSEFLYEQRLSACGSCESLSYGTTCMHCGCLVAIRARLKTSHCPHPSAGKRASWVLAVQAEAHAQI
;
A
#
# COMPACT_ATOMS: atom_id res chain seq x y z
N MET A 1 -46.32 34.18 14.76
CA MET A 1 -46.60 33.35 13.57
C MET A 1 -45.47 33.55 12.60
N SER A 2 -44.77 32.46 12.25
CA SER A 2 -44.01 32.27 11.01
C SER A 2 -42.67 33.01 10.92
N GLU A 3 -41.54 32.41 11.32
CA GLU A 3 -40.77 31.43 10.51
C GLU A 3 -40.82 31.73 9.00
N SER A 4 -39.71 32.25 8.44
CA SER A 4 -39.27 31.91 7.08
C SER A 4 -37.90 32.53 6.71
N MET A 5 -36.97 31.61 6.40
CA MET A 5 -36.04 31.71 5.27
C MET A 5 -34.75 32.56 5.41
N GLN A 6 -33.89 32.20 6.37
CA GLN A 6 -32.45 32.51 6.28
C GLN A 6 -31.66 31.29 5.76
N THR A 7 -31.88 30.89 4.50
CA THR A 7 -31.10 29.81 3.85
C THR A 7 -30.78 30.10 2.38
N ARG A 8 -30.50 31.36 2.01
CA ARG A 8 -30.22 31.72 0.61
C ARG A 8 -28.88 32.37 0.28
N ASP A 9 -27.96 32.54 1.23
CA ASP A 9 -26.65 33.17 0.97
C ASP A 9 -25.44 32.26 1.24
N ARG A 10 -25.61 30.94 1.12
CA ARG A 10 -24.49 29.97 1.27
C ARG A 10 -23.95 29.42 -0.05
N ASN A 11 -24.61 29.69 -1.18
CA ASN A 11 -24.20 29.20 -2.49
C ASN A 11 -23.31 30.18 -3.26
N ILE A 12 -23.49 31.51 -3.10
CA ILE A 12 -22.70 32.52 -3.82
C ILE A 12 -21.23 32.49 -3.36
N ALA A 13 -20.96 32.27 -2.07
CA ALA A 13 -19.59 32.15 -1.55
C ALA A 13 -18.85 30.91 -2.10
N ARG A 14 -19.57 29.80 -2.36
CA ARG A 14 -18.99 28.55 -2.88
C ARG A 14 -18.60 28.63 -4.37
N GLU A 15 -19.22 29.52 -5.13
CA GLU A 15 -18.92 29.71 -6.55
C GLU A 15 -17.69 30.60 -6.76
N ALA A 16 -17.47 31.58 -5.88
CA ALA A 16 -16.27 32.43 -5.88
C ALA A 16 -14.98 31.64 -5.55
N ASP A 17 -15.05 30.70 -4.60
CA ASP A 17 -13.92 29.83 -4.23
C ASP A 17 -13.53 28.84 -5.34
N ARG A 18 -14.45 28.49 -6.26
CA ARG A 18 -14.12 27.65 -7.43
C ARG A 18 -13.40 28.43 -8.54
N ALA A 19 -13.57 29.74 -8.60
CA ALA A 19 -13.00 30.58 -9.65
C ALA A 19 -11.61 31.13 -9.28
N ALA A 20 -11.28 31.21 -7.99
CA ALA A 20 -9.99 31.71 -7.47
C ALA A 20 -9.08 30.55 -7.03
N GLY A 21 -8.65 29.71 -7.97
CA GLY A 21 -7.57 28.76 -7.76
C GLY A 21 -6.23 29.49 -7.56
N SER A 22 -6.02 30.03 -6.35
CA SER A 22 -4.69 30.40 -5.85
C SER A 22 -3.73 29.22 -6.05
N GLU A 23 -2.51 29.50 -6.50
CA GLU A 23 -1.43 28.54 -6.82
C GLU A 23 -0.90 27.74 -5.60
N SER A 24 -1.76 27.18 -4.77
CA SER A 24 -1.38 26.13 -3.83
C SER A 24 -1.71 24.78 -4.46
N LEU A 25 -0.80 24.26 -5.28
CA LEU A 25 -0.88 22.87 -5.74
C LEU A 25 -1.14 21.96 -4.55
N CYS A 26 -2.02 20.97 -4.73
CA CYS A 26 -2.26 19.93 -3.74
C CYS A 26 -0.91 19.35 -3.29
N LYS A 27 -0.69 19.24 -1.97
CA LYS A 27 0.52 18.66 -1.39
C LYS A 27 0.87 17.30 -2.03
N GLY A 28 -0.14 16.50 -2.38
CA GLY A 28 0.03 15.22 -3.05
C GLY A 28 0.46 15.31 -4.52
N CYS A 29 0.15 16.39 -5.24
CA CYS A 29 0.56 16.57 -6.64
C CYS A 29 2.02 17.03 -6.77
N ARG A 30 2.63 17.52 -5.69
CA ARG A 30 4.01 18.03 -5.69
C ARG A 30 5.02 17.06 -5.06
N GLU A 31 4.56 16.13 -4.24
CA GLU A 31 5.42 15.23 -3.45
C GLU A 31 5.71 13.93 -4.20
N SER A 32 6.91 13.38 -4.00
CA SER A 32 7.27 12.08 -4.55
C SER A 32 6.64 10.95 -3.75
N VAL A 33 6.09 9.97 -4.46
CA VAL A 33 5.54 8.73 -3.89
C VAL A 33 6.58 7.62 -3.77
N ALA A 34 7.81 7.84 -4.27
CA ALA A 34 8.89 6.87 -4.17
C ALA A 34 9.39 6.77 -2.72
N VAL A 35 9.50 5.54 -2.21
CA VAL A 35 10.00 5.30 -0.85
C VAL A 35 11.48 4.93 -0.91
N PRO A 36 12.38 5.70 -0.27
CA PRO A 36 13.80 5.35 -0.24
C PRO A 36 14.03 4.07 0.57
N GLU A 37 15.00 3.26 0.13
CA GLU A 37 15.31 1.97 0.75
C GLU A 37 15.68 2.10 2.24
N SER A 38 16.37 3.16 2.63
CA SER A 38 16.72 3.43 4.03
C SER A 38 15.49 3.59 4.92
N HIS A 39 14.41 4.18 4.39
CA HIS A 39 13.15 4.27 5.12
C HIS A 39 12.49 2.90 5.24
N LEU A 40 12.51 2.11 4.16
CA LEU A 40 11.98 0.75 4.18
C LEU A 40 12.70 -0.13 5.21
N ALA A 41 14.04 -0.10 5.22
CA ALA A 41 14.87 -0.81 6.19
C ALA A 41 14.52 -0.44 7.63
N ARG A 42 14.32 0.86 7.91
CA ARG A 42 13.90 1.34 9.24
C ARG A 42 12.54 0.80 9.66
N ILE A 43 11.62 0.59 8.73
CA ILE A 43 10.30 0.01 9.03
C ILE A 43 10.44 -1.50 9.26
N LEU A 44 11.19 -2.19 8.41
CA LEU A 44 11.43 -3.63 8.53
C LEU A 44 12.12 -4.00 9.86
N ALA A 45 13.06 -3.17 10.33
CA ALA A 45 13.74 -3.36 11.61
C ALA A 45 12.80 -3.33 12.84
N LYS A 46 11.57 -2.81 12.69
CA LYS A 46 10.57 -2.78 13.76
C LYS A 46 9.67 -4.02 13.78
N ILE A 47 9.75 -4.87 12.75
CA ILE A 47 8.97 -6.11 12.68
C ILE A 47 9.63 -7.11 13.62
N ARG A 48 8.86 -7.68 14.55
CA ARG A 48 9.38 -8.64 15.52
C ARG A 48 9.71 -9.97 14.81
N PRO A 49 10.79 -10.68 15.21
CA PRO A 49 11.17 -11.94 14.57
C PRO A 49 10.06 -13.00 14.57
N GLU A 50 9.23 -13.05 15.62
CA GLU A 50 8.10 -13.97 15.71
C GLU A 50 6.97 -13.68 14.71
N ASP A 51 6.86 -12.45 14.22
CA ASP A 51 5.92 -12.03 13.18
C ASP A 51 6.53 -12.13 11.77
N SER A 52 7.83 -12.43 11.70
CA SER A 52 8.62 -12.42 10.47
C SER A 52 8.76 -13.80 9.84
N VAL A 53 8.54 -13.91 8.53
CA VAL A 53 8.91 -15.13 7.79
C VAL A 53 10.44 -15.35 7.76
N SER A 54 10.85 -16.55 7.36
CA SER A 54 12.26 -16.86 7.04
C SER A 54 12.76 -16.01 5.87
N GLU A 55 14.08 -15.84 5.78
CA GLU A 55 14.70 -15.06 4.69
C GLU A 55 14.40 -15.67 3.32
N PHE A 56 14.43 -16.99 3.22
CA PHE A 56 14.08 -17.71 1.99
C PHE A 56 12.65 -17.43 1.52
N LEU A 57 11.67 -17.48 2.44
CA LEU A 57 10.27 -17.15 2.12
C LEU A 57 10.13 -15.65 1.80
N TYR A 58 10.88 -14.79 2.47
CA TYR A 58 10.88 -13.36 2.22
C TYR A 58 11.35 -13.02 0.80
N GLU A 59 12.49 -13.56 0.37
CA GLU A 59 13.04 -13.37 -0.97
C GLU A 59 12.11 -13.91 -2.06
N GLN A 60 11.50 -15.09 -1.86
CA GLN A 60 10.53 -15.63 -2.80
C GLN A 60 9.30 -14.73 -2.95
N ARG A 61 8.76 -14.22 -1.85
CA ARG A 61 7.62 -13.29 -1.87
C ARG A 61 7.97 -11.97 -2.57
N LEU A 62 9.19 -11.47 -2.36
CA LEU A 62 9.70 -10.28 -3.06
C LEU A 62 9.85 -10.53 -4.57
N SER A 63 10.41 -11.67 -4.96
CA SER A 63 10.55 -12.07 -6.37
C SER A 63 9.18 -12.20 -7.07
N ALA A 64 8.20 -12.79 -6.39
CA ALA A 64 6.81 -12.86 -6.88
C ALA A 64 6.19 -11.46 -7.05
N CYS A 65 6.51 -10.50 -6.18
CA CYS A 65 6.10 -9.11 -6.36
C CYS A 65 6.86 -8.40 -7.49
N GLY A 66 8.16 -8.64 -7.64
CA GLY A 66 9.01 -8.02 -8.66
C GLY A 66 8.61 -8.36 -10.10
N SER A 67 7.99 -9.53 -10.29
CA SER A 67 7.43 -9.98 -11.58
C SER A 67 5.94 -9.65 -11.75
N CYS A 68 5.32 -8.96 -10.79
CA CYS A 68 3.90 -8.67 -10.81
C CYS A 68 3.61 -7.36 -11.57
N GLU A 69 2.69 -7.43 -12.53
CA GLU A 69 2.20 -6.29 -13.32
C GLU A 69 1.57 -5.19 -12.46
N SER A 70 1.08 -5.53 -11.27
CA SER A 70 0.47 -4.61 -10.32
C SER A 70 1.46 -3.99 -9.33
N LEU A 71 2.78 -4.18 -9.52
CA LEU A 71 3.81 -3.50 -8.72
C LEU A 71 4.06 -2.11 -9.30
N SER A 72 3.82 -1.07 -8.51
CA SER A 72 4.08 0.31 -8.87
C SER A 72 5.19 0.91 -8.02
N TYR A 73 5.95 1.84 -8.61
CA TYR A 73 7.08 2.52 -7.99
C TYR A 73 8.17 1.57 -7.45
N GLY A 74 8.21 0.32 -7.94
CA GLY A 74 9.13 -0.73 -7.47
C GLY A 74 8.86 -1.26 -6.06
N THR A 75 8.00 -0.61 -5.27
CA THR A 75 7.80 -0.95 -3.86
C THR A 75 6.35 -1.14 -3.45
N THR A 76 5.37 -0.73 -4.25
CA THR A 76 3.99 -0.56 -3.79
C THR A 76 3.02 -1.42 -4.59
N CYS A 77 2.22 -2.24 -3.91
CA CYS A 77 1.21 -3.08 -4.56
C CYS A 77 -0.04 -2.27 -4.91
N MET A 78 -0.48 -2.29 -6.18
CA MET A 78 -1.68 -1.55 -6.63
C MET A 78 -3.01 -2.13 -6.17
N HIS A 79 -3.04 -3.37 -5.66
CA HIS A 79 -4.28 -3.96 -5.12
C HIS A 79 -4.55 -3.59 -3.66
N CYS A 80 -3.51 -3.22 -2.88
CA CYS A 80 -3.69 -2.90 -1.46
C CYS A 80 -3.02 -1.60 -1.00
N GLY A 81 -2.20 -0.97 -1.83
CA GLY A 81 -1.45 0.24 -1.49
C GLY A 81 -0.30 0.04 -0.51
N CYS A 82 -0.01 -1.19 -0.06
CA CYS A 82 1.07 -1.43 0.89
C CYS A 82 2.43 -1.59 0.20
N LEU A 83 3.49 -1.35 0.98
CA LEU A 83 4.86 -1.66 0.59
C LEU A 83 5.07 -3.18 0.57
N VAL A 84 5.48 -3.72 -0.58
CA VAL A 84 5.60 -5.17 -0.80
C VAL A 84 6.62 -5.81 0.10
N ALA A 85 7.72 -5.12 0.43
CA ALA A 85 8.71 -5.62 1.37
C ALA A 85 8.15 -5.79 2.79
N ILE A 86 7.23 -4.94 3.25
CA ILE A 86 6.61 -5.11 4.56
C ILE A 86 5.66 -6.32 4.52
N ARG A 87 4.80 -6.38 3.50
CA ARG A 87 3.85 -7.51 3.35
C ARG A 87 4.59 -8.83 3.19
N ALA A 88 5.66 -8.87 2.42
CA ALA A 88 6.46 -10.07 2.21
C ALA A 88 7.07 -10.58 3.52
N ARG A 89 7.48 -9.67 4.42
CA ARG A 89 8.10 -10.03 5.70
C ARG A 89 7.13 -10.59 6.73
N LEU A 90 5.87 -10.16 6.74
CA LEU A 90 4.89 -10.57 7.76
C LEU A 90 4.34 -11.99 7.51
N LYS A 91 4.37 -12.86 8.53
CA LYS A 91 3.86 -14.24 8.47
C LYS A 91 2.38 -14.31 8.08
N THR A 92 1.57 -13.46 8.70
CA THR A 92 0.10 -13.42 8.55
C THR A 92 -0.37 -12.72 7.27
N SER A 93 0.57 -12.15 6.50
CA SER A 93 0.23 -11.49 5.25
C SER A 93 0.02 -12.50 4.12
N HIS A 94 -0.88 -12.13 3.21
CA HIS A 94 -1.13 -12.84 1.95
C HIS A 94 -1.17 -11.84 0.79
N CYS A 95 -0.99 -12.36 -0.43
CA CYS A 95 -1.14 -11.58 -1.64
C CYS A 95 -2.61 -11.15 -1.84
N PRO A 96 -2.91 -9.85 -1.98
CA PRO A 96 -4.26 -9.33 -2.19
C PRO A 96 -4.71 -9.39 -3.66
N HIS A 97 -3.91 -9.98 -4.56
CA HIS A 97 -4.21 -10.03 -5.98
C HIS A 97 -5.54 -10.76 -6.24
N PRO A 98 -6.41 -10.30 -7.15
CA PRO A 98 -7.73 -10.89 -7.40
C PRO A 98 -7.68 -12.27 -8.08
N SER A 99 -6.67 -12.52 -8.92
CA SER A 99 -6.41 -13.87 -9.48
C SER A 99 -5.89 -14.85 -8.43
N ALA A 100 -6.53 -16.02 -8.33
CA ALA A 100 -6.13 -17.09 -7.43
C ALA A 100 -4.73 -17.65 -7.76
N GLY A 101 -4.34 -17.70 -9.04
CA GLY A 101 -3.02 -18.20 -9.45
C GLY A 101 -1.88 -17.35 -8.90
N LYS A 102 -2.02 -16.02 -8.97
CA LYS A 102 -1.05 -15.06 -8.40
C LYS A 102 -1.04 -15.08 -6.87
N ARG A 103 -2.18 -15.39 -6.22
CA ARG A 103 -2.20 -15.61 -4.76
C ARG A 103 -1.47 -16.90 -4.38
N ALA A 104 -1.71 -17.97 -5.11
CA ALA A 104 -1.07 -19.26 -4.88
C ALA A 104 0.45 -19.15 -5.07
N SER A 105 0.94 -18.51 -6.14
CA SER A 105 2.38 -18.33 -6.37
C SER A 105 3.09 -17.57 -5.24
N TRP A 106 2.38 -16.72 -4.50
CA TRP A 106 2.90 -15.99 -3.34
C TRP A 106 2.86 -16.80 -2.03
N VAL A 107 2.01 -17.83 -1.96
CA VAL A 107 1.79 -18.69 -0.79
C VAL A 107 2.56 -20.02 -0.89
N LEU A 108 2.85 -20.52 -2.09
CA LEU A 108 3.50 -21.83 -2.32
C LEU A 108 4.95 -21.91 -1.83
N ALA A 109 5.56 -20.78 -1.47
CA ALA A 109 6.86 -20.73 -0.80
C ALA A 109 6.83 -21.24 0.67
N VAL A 110 5.64 -21.53 1.23
CA VAL A 110 5.44 -22.00 2.62
C VAL A 110 5.53 -23.53 2.76
N GLN A 111 5.36 -24.31 1.69
CA GLN A 111 5.25 -25.79 1.79
C GLN A 111 6.59 -26.54 1.77
N ALA A 112 7.72 -25.89 1.46
CA ALA A 112 9.03 -26.54 1.42
C ALA A 112 9.70 -26.68 2.82
N GLU A 113 9.38 -25.82 3.79
CA GLU A 113 9.98 -25.87 5.14
C GLU A 113 9.35 -26.97 6.02
N ALA A 114 8.12 -27.39 5.76
CA ALA A 114 7.45 -28.42 6.56
C ALA A 114 8.00 -29.86 6.33
N HIS A 115 8.74 -30.09 5.23
CA HIS A 115 9.27 -31.40 4.87
C HIS A 115 10.78 -31.56 5.15
N ALA A 116 11.48 -30.52 5.61
CA ALA A 116 12.91 -30.56 5.90
C ALA A 116 13.25 -30.91 7.36
N GLN A 117 12.26 -31.29 8.17
CA GLN A 117 12.39 -31.64 9.59
C GLN A 117 11.88 -33.05 9.92
N ILE A 118 11.92 -33.97 8.95
CA ILE A 118 11.74 -35.42 9.17
C ILE A 118 13.07 -36.11 8.92
#